data_AF-A0A9R1CWW5-F1
#
_entry.id   AF-A0A9R1CWW5-F1
#
_cell.length_a   1.000
_cell.length_b   1.000
_cell.length_c   1.000
_cell.angle_alpha   90.00
_cell.angle_beta   90.00
_cell.angle_gamma   90.00
#
_symmetry.space_group_name_H-M   'P 1'
#
loop_
_entity.id
_entity.type
_entity.pdbx_description
1 polymer ?
#
loop_
_entity_poly.entity_id
_entity_poly.type
_entity_poly.pdbx_seq_one_letter_code
_entity_poly.pdbx_strand_id
1 'polypeptide(L)'
;MGTSQSFKSGPKWSTAKRAVTQLVNAVKSGSDTTNSCSNYMRAFSNATSGNRGEGHSESGFGHAGSRIGKAFGAFLVNVQGGSLADILNLTPDDIDQQSKYDLIDEIRKHIIGEDDATMDDDAAKVAFETVINKICEECQDGKDVREIFENASQDQIDGWIIRYYIEYIIEFGAELFQSHIFDKDGDAVQTCDSIRNYLEVELGDRFMDELRNLDLSSQEGQQFLGNMINEILGIWGH
;
A
#
# COMPACT_ATOMS: atom_id res chain seq x y z
N MET A 1 -0.31 -25.57 -2.87
CA MET A 1 1.06 -25.72 -2.31
C MET A 1 2.06 -25.57 -3.44
N GLY A 2 3.02 -24.63 -3.30
CA GLY A 2 3.93 -24.12 -4.36
C GLY A 2 3.60 -22.63 -4.57
N THR A 3 4.48 -21.63 -4.43
CA THR A 3 5.86 -21.49 -4.95
C THR A 3 6.74 -20.49 -4.16
N SER A 4 6.45 -20.19 -2.89
CA SER A 4 7.12 -19.10 -2.13
C SER A 4 8.63 -19.31 -1.81
N GLN A 5 9.23 -20.45 -2.14
CA GLN A 5 10.65 -20.71 -1.85
C GLN A 5 11.64 -20.13 -2.87
N SER A 6 11.25 -19.93 -4.13
CA SER A 6 12.21 -19.53 -5.18
C SER A 6 12.57 -18.04 -5.16
N PHE A 7 11.73 -17.17 -4.57
CA PHE A 7 12.01 -15.73 -4.47
C PHE A 7 13.08 -15.38 -3.42
N LYS A 8 13.33 -16.26 -2.44
CA LYS A 8 14.04 -15.92 -1.19
C LYS A 8 15.50 -16.36 -1.14
N SER A 9 16.08 -16.87 -2.23
CA SER A 9 17.45 -17.38 -2.30
C SER A 9 18.38 -16.42 -3.06
N GLY A 10 18.97 -15.46 -2.35
CA GLY A 10 19.99 -14.56 -2.90
C GLY A 10 20.66 -13.69 -1.82
N PRO A 11 21.89 -13.20 -2.04
CA PRO A 11 22.63 -12.42 -1.04
C PRO A 11 21.89 -11.15 -0.61
N LYS A 12 21.17 -10.49 -1.51
CA LYS A 12 20.36 -9.30 -1.21
C LYS A 12 19.22 -9.60 -0.24
N TRP A 13 18.47 -10.69 -0.45
CA TRP A 13 17.43 -11.14 0.47
C TRP A 13 17.98 -11.58 1.83
N SER A 14 19.20 -12.12 1.88
CA SER A 14 19.86 -12.43 3.15
C SER A 14 20.15 -11.18 3.98
N THR A 15 20.51 -10.07 3.33
CA THR A 15 20.71 -8.77 3.98
C THR A 15 19.39 -8.23 4.52
N ALA A 16 18.30 -8.28 3.74
CA ALA A 16 16.97 -7.87 4.19
C ALA A 16 16.50 -8.67 5.42
N LYS A 17 16.70 -10.01 5.42
CA LYS A 17 16.41 -10.87 6.59
C LYS A 17 17.19 -10.47 7.84
N ARG A 18 18.46 -10.09 7.69
CA ARG A 18 19.27 -9.61 8.83
C ARG A 18 18.78 -8.26 9.33
N ALA A 19 18.44 -7.34 8.44
CA ALA A 19 17.95 -6.02 8.80
C ALA A 19 16.61 -6.10 9.55
N VAL A 20 15.65 -6.91 9.08
CA VAL A 20 14.39 -7.12 9.81
C VAL A 20 14.61 -7.78 11.18
N THR A 21 15.60 -8.67 11.30
CA THR A 21 15.96 -9.25 12.62
C THR A 21 16.46 -8.18 13.60
N GLN A 22 17.28 -7.24 13.11
CA GLN A 22 17.77 -6.13 13.94
C GLN A 22 16.61 -5.22 14.38
N LEU A 23 15.67 -4.95 13.48
CA LEU A 23 14.45 -4.21 13.81
C LEU A 23 13.61 -4.93 14.88
N VAL A 24 13.34 -6.23 14.71
CA VAL A 24 12.61 -7.02 15.71
C VAL A 24 13.28 -6.94 17.09
N ASN A 25 14.61 -7.01 17.15
CA ASN A 25 15.34 -6.88 18.41
C ASN A 25 15.23 -5.46 19.00
N ALA A 26 15.27 -4.42 18.17
CA ALA A 26 15.08 -3.04 18.60
C ALA A 26 13.70 -2.84 19.23
N VAL A 27 12.64 -3.30 18.55
CA VAL A 27 11.25 -3.29 19.04
C VAL A 27 11.14 -4.00 20.39
N LYS A 28 11.66 -5.22 20.49
CA LYS A 28 11.65 -6.01 21.74
C LYS A 28 12.34 -5.31 22.90
N SER A 29 13.44 -4.62 22.62
CA SER A 29 14.20 -3.90 23.66
C SER A 29 13.59 -2.54 24.02
N GLY A 30 12.55 -2.10 23.32
CA GLY A 30 11.96 -0.76 23.49
C GLY A 30 12.90 0.37 23.07
N SER A 31 13.92 0.09 22.26
CA SER A 31 14.85 1.10 21.75
C SER A 31 14.25 1.88 20.58
N ASP A 32 14.77 3.07 20.30
CA ASP A 32 14.47 3.82 19.08
C ASP A 32 14.69 2.96 17.82
N THR A 33 13.64 2.81 17.03
CA THR A 33 13.59 1.94 15.85
C THR A 33 14.02 2.66 14.57
N THR A 34 14.19 3.98 14.58
CA THR A 34 14.44 4.82 13.38
C THR A 34 15.59 4.28 12.52
N ASN A 35 16.76 4.03 13.12
CA ASN A 35 17.93 3.51 12.39
C ASN A 35 17.69 2.08 11.86
N SER A 36 16.98 1.25 12.62
CA SER A 36 16.68 -0.13 12.23
C SER A 36 15.65 -0.19 11.11
N CYS A 37 14.64 0.69 11.13
CA CYS A 37 13.67 0.88 10.05
C CYS A 37 14.36 1.39 8.78
N SER A 38 15.20 2.42 8.89
CA SER A 38 15.98 2.95 7.77
C SER A 38 16.88 1.86 7.14
N ASN A 39 17.58 1.07 7.97
CA ASN A 39 18.41 -0.04 7.50
C ASN A 39 17.57 -1.15 6.83
N TYR A 40 16.41 -1.48 7.41
CA TYR A 40 15.47 -2.42 6.80
C TYR A 40 15.00 -1.93 5.43
N MET A 41 14.57 -0.68 5.30
CA MET A 41 14.11 -0.10 4.04
C MET A 41 15.21 -0.08 2.97
N ARG A 42 16.46 0.24 3.33
CA ARG A 42 17.62 0.11 2.42
C ARG A 42 17.83 -1.31 1.95
N ALA A 43 17.80 -2.27 2.88
CA ALA A 43 18.02 -3.67 2.54
C ALA A 43 16.88 -4.25 1.70
N PHE A 44 15.64 -3.85 2.00
CA PHE A 44 14.43 -4.23 1.27
C PHE A 44 14.45 -3.64 -0.15
N SER A 45 14.67 -2.33 -0.30
CA SER A 45 14.79 -1.65 -1.59
C SER A 45 15.89 -2.28 -2.46
N ASN A 46 17.04 -2.63 -1.87
CA ASN A 46 18.11 -3.30 -2.61
C ASN A 46 17.77 -4.73 -3.06
N ALA A 47 16.93 -5.43 -2.29
CA ALA A 47 16.48 -6.78 -2.61
C ALA A 47 15.42 -6.77 -3.72
N THR A 48 14.50 -5.81 -3.69
CA THR A 48 13.48 -5.64 -4.72
C THR A 48 14.01 -4.97 -5.98
N SER A 49 15.06 -4.14 -5.88
CA SER A 49 15.68 -3.47 -7.04
C SER A 49 16.35 -4.42 -8.03
N GLY A 50 16.76 -5.62 -7.58
CA GLY A 50 17.31 -6.65 -8.47
C GLY A 50 16.29 -7.20 -9.49
N ASN A 51 15.00 -6.95 -9.28
CA ASN A 51 13.91 -7.31 -10.19
C ASN A 51 13.49 -6.14 -11.10
N ARG A 52 14.19 -5.00 -11.09
CA ARG A 52 13.88 -3.79 -11.88
C ARG A 52 14.50 -3.79 -13.30
N GLY A 53 15.02 -4.92 -13.77
CA GLY A 53 15.66 -5.03 -15.09
C GLY A 53 14.66 -4.83 -16.23
N GLU A 54 15.06 -4.02 -17.21
CA GLU A 54 14.37 -3.72 -18.47
C GLU A 54 13.64 -4.94 -19.06
N GLY A 55 12.31 -4.92 -19.07
CA GLY A 55 11.46 -5.86 -19.79
C GLY A 55 10.44 -6.58 -18.92
N HIS A 56 9.17 -6.23 -19.11
CA HIS A 56 7.97 -7.08 -18.96
C HIS A 56 8.12 -8.36 -18.11
N SER A 57 8.38 -8.22 -16.81
CA SER A 57 8.18 -9.30 -15.85
C SER A 57 6.77 -9.16 -15.28
N GLU A 58 5.80 -9.82 -15.91
CA GLU A 58 4.37 -9.81 -15.55
C GLU A 58 4.06 -10.45 -14.17
N SER A 59 5.05 -10.88 -13.37
CA SER A 59 4.80 -11.58 -12.09
C SER A 59 5.77 -11.21 -10.94
N GLY A 60 6.22 -9.95 -10.87
CA GLY A 60 7.20 -9.47 -9.89
C GLY A 60 6.63 -8.48 -8.86
N PHE A 61 7.34 -8.29 -7.74
CA PHE A 61 7.04 -7.28 -6.72
C PHE A 61 6.70 -5.92 -7.35
N GLY A 62 5.56 -5.37 -6.96
CA GLY A 62 5.13 -4.01 -7.29
C GLY A 62 4.16 -3.93 -8.46
N HIS A 63 3.89 -5.02 -9.17
CA HIS A 63 2.98 -5.00 -10.31
C HIS A 63 1.53 -4.79 -9.86
N ALA A 64 1.02 -5.67 -9.00
CA ALA A 64 -0.31 -5.56 -8.43
C ALA A 64 -0.42 -4.33 -7.52
N GLY A 65 0.63 -4.02 -6.76
CA GLY A 65 0.74 -2.82 -5.95
C GLY A 65 0.51 -1.53 -6.76
N SER A 66 1.23 -1.36 -7.88
CA SER A 66 1.06 -0.22 -8.78
C SER A 66 -0.28 -0.24 -9.51
N ARG A 67 -0.78 -1.41 -9.92
CA ARG A 67 -2.08 -1.53 -10.60
C ARG A 67 -3.22 -1.05 -9.70
N ILE A 68 -3.34 -1.60 -8.49
CA ILE A 68 -4.40 -1.25 -7.53
C ILE A 68 -4.21 0.19 -7.05
N GLY A 69 -2.99 0.64 -6.80
CA GLY A 69 -2.75 2.03 -6.38
C GLY A 69 -3.13 3.06 -7.45
N LYS A 70 -2.88 2.76 -8.72
CA LYS A 70 -3.33 3.57 -9.85
C LYS A 70 -4.86 3.57 -9.98
N ALA A 71 -5.49 2.40 -9.89
CA ALA A 71 -6.95 2.28 -9.92
C ALA A 71 -7.61 3.04 -8.76
N PHE A 72 -7.02 2.97 -7.56
CA PHE A 72 -7.50 3.70 -6.39
C PHE A 72 -7.37 5.21 -6.57
N GLY A 73 -6.21 5.71 -7.01
CA GLY A 73 -6.04 7.14 -7.28
C GLY A 73 -7.00 7.65 -8.36
N ALA A 74 -7.19 6.88 -9.44
CA ALA A 74 -8.17 7.22 -10.48
C ALA A 74 -9.61 7.23 -9.94
N PHE A 75 -9.97 6.25 -9.10
CA PHE A 75 -11.27 6.21 -8.43
C PHE A 75 -11.51 7.47 -7.60
N LEU A 76 -10.57 7.86 -6.74
CA LEU A 76 -10.70 9.04 -5.88
C LEU A 76 -10.90 10.34 -6.69
N VAL A 77 -10.11 10.52 -7.74
CA VAL A 77 -10.22 11.68 -8.64
C VAL A 77 -11.56 11.70 -9.38
N ASN A 78 -12.00 10.54 -9.87
CA ASN A 78 -13.26 10.43 -10.59
C ASN A 78 -14.47 10.70 -9.68
N VAL A 79 -14.41 10.28 -8.42
CA VAL A 79 -15.46 10.59 -7.44
C VAL A 79 -15.48 12.10 -7.13
N GLN A 80 -14.34 12.76 -6.98
CA GLN A 80 -14.30 14.23 -6.79
C GLN A 80 -14.84 15.01 -8.01
N GLY A 81 -14.62 14.50 -9.22
CA GLY A 81 -15.11 15.10 -10.46
C GLY A 81 -16.57 14.79 -10.78
N GLY A 82 -17.21 13.90 -10.02
CA GLY A 82 -18.53 13.34 -10.30
C GLY A 82 -19.27 12.92 -9.04
N SER A 83 -19.88 11.74 -9.05
CA SER A 83 -20.51 11.13 -7.87
C SER A 83 -20.06 9.68 -7.70
N LEU A 84 -20.04 9.20 -6.46
CA LEU A 84 -19.71 7.79 -6.18
C LEU A 84 -20.71 6.85 -6.88
N ALA A 85 -21.98 7.27 -6.94
CA ALA A 85 -23.05 6.54 -7.60
C ALA A 85 -22.74 6.30 -9.08
N ASP A 86 -22.31 7.33 -9.81
CA ASP A 86 -21.99 7.22 -11.24
C ASP A 86 -20.80 6.28 -11.49
N ILE A 87 -19.77 6.34 -10.64
CA ILE A 87 -18.57 5.50 -10.78
C ILE A 87 -18.90 4.02 -10.56
N LEU A 88 -19.81 3.72 -9.62
CA LEU A 88 -20.25 2.36 -9.33
C LEU A 88 -21.44 1.90 -10.19
N ASN A 89 -21.94 2.74 -11.10
CA ASN A 89 -23.16 2.49 -11.88
C ASN A 89 -24.39 2.18 -11.00
N LEU A 90 -24.53 2.91 -9.90
CA LEU A 90 -25.65 2.83 -8.96
C LEU A 90 -26.44 4.14 -8.96
N THR A 91 -27.63 4.15 -8.36
CA THR A 91 -28.31 5.41 -8.03
C THR A 91 -27.90 5.90 -6.63
N PRO A 92 -28.03 7.21 -6.34
CA PRO A 92 -27.81 7.72 -4.98
C PRO A 92 -28.69 7.03 -3.93
N ASP A 93 -29.92 6.67 -4.29
CA ASP A 93 -30.85 5.94 -3.42
C ASP A 93 -30.39 4.50 -3.15
N ASP A 94 -29.78 3.83 -4.15
CA ASP A 94 -29.21 2.49 -3.98
C ASP A 94 -28.05 2.53 -2.98
N ILE A 95 -27.19 3.55 -3.06
CA ILE A 95 -26.08 3.77 -2.13
C ILE A 95 -26.60 3.99 -0.70
N ASP A 96 -27.59 4.87 -0.51
CA ASP A 96 -28.08 5.25 0.83
C ASP A 96 -28.83 4.11 1.53
N GLN A 97 -29.33 3.13 0.78
CA GLN A 97 -30.01 1.96 1.33
C GLN A 97 -29.06 0.80 1.62
N GLN A 98 -27.83 0.84 1.12
CA GLN A 98 -26.84 -0.21 1.35
C GLN A 98 -26.21 -0.10 2.74
N SER A 99 -25.79 -1.25 3.28
CA SER A 99 -24.90 -1.24 4.44
C SER A 99 -23.52 -0.71 4.03
N LYS A 100 -22.78 -0.14 4.97
CA LYS A 100 -21.39 0.28 4.71
C LYS A 100 -20.52 -0.86 4.17
N TYR A 101 -20.75 -2.09 4.64
CA TYR A 101 -19.95 -3.25 4.25
C TYR A 101 -20.21 -3.67 2.80
N ASP A 102 -21.48 -3.64 2.37
CA ASP A 102 -21.84 -3.96 0.99
C ASP A 102 -21.23 -2.92 0.04
N LEU A 103 -21.33 -1.64 0.38
CA LEU A 103 -20.77 -0.57 -0.45
C LEU A 103 -19.22 -0.60 -0.50
N ILE A 104 -18.56 -0.89 0.62
CA ILE A 104 -17.09 -1.11 0.66
C ILE A 104 -16.71 -2.28 -0.25
N ASP A 105 -17.47 -3.38 -0.25
CA ASP A 105 -17.21 -4.54 -1.12
C ASP A 105 -17.41 -4.21 -2.61
N GLU A 106 -18.39 -3.37 -2.95
CA GLU A 106 -18.55 -2.87 -4.32
C GLU A 106 -17.39 -1.97 -4.77
N ILE A 107 -16.93 -1.05 -3.90
CA ILE A 107 -15.72 -0.24 -4.18
C ILE A 107 -14.49 -1.14 -4.35
N ARG A 108 -14.36 -2.17 -3.52
CA ARG A 108 -13.27 -3.16 -3.59
C ARG A 108 -13.29 -3.90 -4.92
N LYS A 109 -14.43 -4.42 -5.36
CA LYS A 109 -14.57 -5.08 -6.66
C LYS A 109 -14.22 -4.14 -7.81
N HIS A 110 -14.66 -2.89 -7.73
CA HIS A 110 -14.39 -1.88 -8.75
C HIS A 110 -12.89 -1.59 -8.90
N ILE A 111 -12.15 -1.48 -7.79
CA ILE A 111 -10.73 -1.10 -7.80
C ILE A 111 -9.81 -2.29 -8.05
N ILE A 112 -10.08 -3.44 -7.42
CA ILE A 112 -9.21 -4.63 -7.50
C ILE A 112 -9.43 -5.37 -8.83
N GLY A 113 -10.68 -5.53 -9.26
CA GLY A 113 -11.05 -6.25 -10.48
C GLY A 113 -10.74 -7.76 -10.41
N GLU A 114 -10.51 -8.37 -11.58
CA GLU A 114 -9.99 -9.74 -11.68
C GLU A 114 -8.49 -9.77 -11.35
N ASP A 115 -8.07 -10.75 -10.55
CA ASP A 115 -6.70 -10.85 -10.04
C ASP A 115 -6.10 -12.24 -10.21
N ASP A 116 -4.78 -12.29 -10.14
CA ASP A 116 -4.03 -13.54 -10.07
C ASP A 116 -3.83 -13.94 -8.59
N ALA A 117 -3.66 -15.24 -8.34
CA ALA A 117 -3.38 -15.77 -7.01
C ALA A 117 -1.86 -15.71 -6.70
N THR A 118 -1.29 -14.50 -6.72
CA THR A 118 0.13 -14.25 -6.38
C THR A 118 0.28 -13.56 -5.03
N MET A 119 1.47 -13.70 -4.44
CA MET A 119 1.88 -12.98 -3.23
C MET A 119 1.84 -11.45 -3.41
N ASP A 120 2.11 -10.97 -4.63
CA ASP A 120 2.06 -9.54 -4.96
C ASP A 120 0.60 -9.04 -4.94
N ASP A 121 -0.30 -9.81 -5.55
CA ASP A 121 -1.74 -9.56 -5.54
C ASP A 121 -2.31 -9.60 -4.13
N ASP A 122 -1.99 -10.63 -3.34
CA ASP A 122 -2.51 -10.78 -1.98
C ASP A 122 -2.07 -9.60 -1.09
N ALA A 123 -0.79 -9.20 -1.14
CA ALA A 123 -0.31 -8.03 -0.41
C ALA A 123 -1.02 -6.73 -0.84
N ALA A 124 -1.25 -6.53 -2.14
CA ALA A 124 -1.93 -5.34 -2.65
C ALA A 124 -3.42 -5.30 -2.26
N LYS A 125 -4.11 -6.45 -2.23
CA LYS A 125 -5.50 -6.56 -1.76
C LYS A 125 -5.60 -6.24 -0.28
N VAL A 126 -4.76 -6.86 0.55
CA VAL A 126 -4.76 -6.63 2.02
C VAL A 126 -4.42 -5.18 2.34
N ALA A 127 -3.49 -4.57 1.61
CA ALA A 127 -3.17 -3.16 1.76
C ALA A 127 -4.35 -2.26 1.43
N PHE A 128 -5.02 -2.51 0.30
CA PHE A 128 -6.23 -1.76 -0.08
C PHE A 128 -7.36 -1.93 0.95
N GLU A 129 -7.62 -3.17 1.38
CA GLU A 129 -8.62 -3.48 2.41
C GLU A 129 -8.33 -2.76 3.73
N THR A 130 -7.07 -2.74 4.15
CA THR A 130 -6.64 -2.01 5.34
C THR A 130 -6.97 -0.52 5.23
N VAL A 131 -6.66 0.09 4.08
CA VAL A 131 -6.89 1.53 3.86
C VAL A 131 -8.39 1.85 3.77
N ILE A 132 -9.16 1.12 2.96
CA ILE A 132 -10.60 1.42 2.81
C ILE A 132 -11.36 1.21 4.12
N ASN A 133 -11.04 0.16 4.88
CA ASN A 133 -11.64 -0.06 6.19
C ASN A 133 -11.28 1.05 7.17
N LYS A 134 -10.07 1.60 7.08
CA LYS A 134 -9.65 2.72 7.92
C LYS A 134 -10.34 4.03 7.53
N ILE A 135 -10.52 4.29 6.24
CA ILE A 135 -11.26 5.46 5.73
C ILE A 135 -12.72 5.42 6.21
N CYS A 136 -13.36 4.25 6.15
CA CYS A 136 -14.77 4.07 6.46
C CYS A 136 -15.03 3.56 7.89
N GLU A 137 -14.04 3.64 8.79
CA GLU A 137 -14.11 3.07 10.15
C GLU A 137 -15.32 3.62 10.92
N GLU A 138 -15.50 4.94 10.87
CA GLU A 138 -16.54 5.68 11.59
C GLU A 138 -17.89 5.74 10.86
N CYS A 139 -17.96 5.30 9.60
CA CYS A 139 -19.21 5.24 8.84
C CYS A 139 -20.20 4.29 9.51
N GLN A 140 -21.49 4.64 9.48
CA GLN A 140 -22.58 3.80 9.97
C GLN A 140 -23.29 3.08 8.83
N ASP A 141 -23.43 3.74 7.68
CA ASP A 141 -24.18 3.24 6.51
C ASP A 141 -23.53 3.67 5.18
N GLY A 142 -24.17 3.32 4.05
CA GLY A 142 -23.68 3.68 2.71
C GLY A 142 -23.69 5.19 2.43
N LYS A 143 -24.56 5.94 3.09
CA LYS A 143 -24.60 7.40 2.97
C LYS A 143 -23.33 8.02 3.53
N ASP A 144 -22.92 7.63 4.74
CA ASP A 144 -21.69 8.11 5.35
C ASP A 144 -20.46 7.79 4.48
N VAL A 145 -20.43 6.59 3.88
CA VAL A 145 -19.34 6.19 2.95
C VAL A 145 -19.30 7.11 1.73
N ARG A 146 -20.45 7.37 1.09
CA ARG A 146 -20.53 8.31 -0.04
C ARG A 146 -20.03 9.69 0.36
N GLU A 147 -20.52 10.22 1.47
CA GLU A 147 -20.15 11.56 1.93
C GLU A 147 -18.66 11.68 2.24
N ILE A 148 -18.00 10.64 2.74
CA ILE A 148 -16.54 10.64 2.96
C ILE A 148 -15.79 10.79 1.63
N PHE A 149 -16.15 10.02 0.60
CA PHE A 149 -15.41 10.06 -0.67
C PHE A 149 -15.73 11.31 -1.49
N GLU A 150 -16.98 11.75 -1.55
CA GLU A 150 -17.39 12.93 -2.34
C GLU A 150 -16.91 14.25 -1.74
N ASN A 151 -16.75 14.32 -0.40
CA ASN A 151 -16.29 15.53 0.28
C ASN A 151 -14.82 15.48 0.71
N ALA A 152 -14.06 14.47 0.26
CA ALA A 152 -12.65 14.35 0.59
C ALA A 152 -11.86 15.57 0.08
N SER A 153 -11.07 16.18 0.96
CA SER A 153 -10.12 17.21 0.55
C SER A 153 -8.96 16.61 -0.24
N GLN A 154 -8.24 17.43 -1.00
CA GLN A 154 -7.03 16.99 -1.70
C GLN A 154 -6.02 16.38 -0.73
N ASP A 155 -5.78 17.02 0.42
CA ASP A 155 -4.84 16.53 1.43
C ASP A 155 -5.26 15.15 1.99
N GLN A 156 -6.57 14.88 2.10
CA GLN A 156 -7.07 13.56 2.50
C GLN A 156 -6.81 12.51 1.41
N ILE A 157 -7.08 12.84 0.14
CA ILE A 157 -6.84 11.94 -1.00
C ILE A 157 -5.36 11.60 -1.11
N ASP A 158 -4.49 12.60 -1.06
CA ASP A 158 -3.04 12.42 -1.12
C ASP A 158 -2.56 11.51 0.04
N GLY A 159 -3.07 11.75 1.25
CA GLY A 159 -2.81 10.93 2.42
C GLY A 159 -3.26 9.47 2.25
N TRP A 160 -4.45 9.23 1.69
CA TRP A 160 -4.96 7.88 1.44
C TRP A 160 -4.14 7.12 0.40
N ILE A 161 -3.71 7.81 -0.67
CA ILE A 161 -2.84 7.24 -1.70
C ILE A 161 -1.48 6.86 -1.09
N ILE A 162 -0.84 7.76 -0.35
CA ILE A 162 0.43 7.49 0.33
C ILE A 162 0.28 6.29 1.28
N ARG A 163 -0.79 6.29 2.08
CA ARG A 163 -1.05 5.22 3.05
C ARG A 163 -1.20 3.86 2.37
N TYR A 164 -1.89 3.79 1.24
CA TYR A 164 -2.00 2.56 0.46
C TYR A 164 -0.63 1.99 0.07
N TYR A 165 0.27 2.82 -0.47
CA TYR A 165 1.60 2.35 -0.86
C TYR A 165 2.47 1.94 0.34
N ILE A 166 2.31 2.60 1.49
CA ILE A 166 2.95 2.19 2.75
C ILE A 166 2.46 0.81 3.17
N GLU A 167 1.14 0.60 3.23
CA GLU A 167 0.56 -0.68 3.62
C GLU A 167 0.99 -1.78 2.66
N TYR A 168 0.99 -1.51 1.35
CA TYR A 168 1.44 -2.48 0.35
C TYR A 168 2.89 -2.95 0.57
N ILE A 169 3.81 -2.02 0.83
CA ILE A 169 5.22 -2.36 1.11
C ILE A 169 5.34 -3.19 2.39
N ILE A 170 4.55 -2.84 3.42
CA ILE A 170 4.56 -3.53 4.71
C ILE A 170 3.98 -4.94 4.55
N GLU A 171 2.83 -5.10 3.92
CA GLU A 171 2.17 -6.40 3.73
C GLU A 171 3.04 -7.34 2.92
N PHE A 172 3.60 -6.87 1.81
CA PHE A 172 4.51 -7.67 1.00
C PHE A 172 5.76 -8.08 1.79
N GLY A 173 6.34 -7.15 2.57
CA GLY A 173 7.46 -7.43 3.46
C GLY A 173 7.11 -8.40 4.58
N ALA A 174 5.93 -8.24 5.19
CA ALA A 174 5.43 -9.08 6.25
C ALA A 174 5.25 -10.51 5.74
N GLU A 175 4.58 -10.72 4.62
CA GLU A 175 4.41 -12.06 4.03
C GLU A 175 5.75 -12.71 3.65
N LEU A 176 6.71 -11.91 3.19
CA LEU A 176 8.06 -12.38 2.90
C LEU A 176 8.83 -12.84 4.14
N PHE A 177 8.69 -12.13 5.27
CA PHE A 177 9.50 -12.34 6.46
C PHE A 177 8.72 -12.91 7.65
N GLN A 178 7.44 -13.24 7.50
CA GLN A 178 6.54 -13.65 8.59
C GLN A 178 7.14 -14.79 9.41
N SER A 179 7.52 -15.88 8.75
CA SER A 179 8.15 -17.03 9.43
C SER A 179 9.44 -16.63 10.15
N HIS A 180 10.23 -15.74 9.55
CA HIS A 180 11.51 -15.28 10.11
C HIS A 180 11.33 -14.33 11.30
N ILE A 181 10.26 -13.53 11.34
CA ILE A 181 9.90 -12.68 12.48
C ILE A 181 9.44 -13.56 13.65
N PHE A 182 8.57 -14.55 13.38
CA PHE A 182 8.10 -15.50 14.39
C PHE A 182 9.22 -16.40 14.92
N ASP A 183 10.14 -16.86 14.06
CA ASP A 183 11.34 -17.64 14.45
C ASP A 183 12.28 -16.87 15.39
N LYS A 184 12.07 -15.56 15.57
CA LYS A 184 12.82 -14.71 16.49
C LYS A 184 12.03 -14.33 17.72
N ASP A 185 10.90 -14.99 18.00
CA ASP A 185 9.94 -14.66 19.05
C ASP A 185 9.45 -13.20 18.96
N GLY A 186 9.42 -12.62 17.75
CA GLY A 186 9.07 -11.22 17.50
C GLY A 186 7.57 -10.96 17.58
N ASP A 187 7.21 -9.71 17.91
CA ASP A 187 5.86 -9.20 17.70
C ASP A 187 5.76 -8.63 16.29
N ALA A 188 5.15 -9.39 15.38
CA ALA A 188 4.99 -9.00 13.99
C ALA A 188 4.15 -7.73 13.83
N VAL A 189 3.13 -7.54 14.67
CA VAL A 189 2.26 -6.37 14.63
C VAL A 189 3.06 -5.12 15.01
N GLN A 190 3.74 -5.14 16.15
CA GLN A 190 4.56 -4.00 16.59
C GLN A 190 5.72 -3.69 15.64
N THR A 191 6.28 -4.72 15.01
CA THR A 191 7.33 -4.55 13.99
C THR A 191 6.78 -3.84 12.76
N CYS A 192 5.60 -4.26 12.26
CA CYS A 192 4.92 -3.60 11.15
C CYS A 192 4.51 -2.16 11.50
N ASP A 193 3.98 -1.92 12.71
CA ASP A 193 3.65 -0.58 13.21
C ASP A 193 4.88 0.34 13.26
N SER A 194 6.03 -0.19 13.68
CA SER A 194 7.29 0.58 13.69
C SER A 194 7.75 0.97 12.29
N ILE A 195 7.57 0.09 11.29
CA ILE A 195 7.88 0.39 9.88
C ILE A 195 6.90 1.42 9.34
N ARG A 196 5.60 1.23 9.60
CA ARG A 196 4.53 2.14 9.19
C ARG A 196 4.76 3.56 9.67
N ASN A 197 4.92 3.74 10.98
CA ASN A 197 5.15 5.05 11.57
C ASN A 197 6.42 5.72 11.01
N TYR A 198 7.49 4.95 10.80
CA TYR A 198 8.71 5.44 10.18
C TYR A 198 8.46 5.93 8.74
N LEU A 199 7.76 5.14 7.92
CA LEU A 199 7.45 5.51 6.54
C LEU A 199 6.50 6.71 6.47
N GLU A 200 5.51 6.81 7.34
CA GLU A 200 4.61 7.98 7.35
C GLU A 200 5.35 9.28 7.63
N VAL A 201 6.32 9.27 8.55
CA VAL A 201 7.16 10.45 8.85
C VAL A 201 8.07 10.79 7.67
N GLU A 202 8.72 9.80 7.06
CA GLU A 202 9.68 10.02 5.96
C GLU A 202 9.00 10.41 4.64
N LEU A 203 7.78 9.91 4.40
CA LEU A 203 7.05 10.14 3.17
C LEU A 203 6.09 11.31 3.25
N GLY A 204 5.59 11.64 4.45
CA GLY A 204 4.53 12.63 4.68
C GLY A 204 4.78 13.95 3.97
N ASP A 205 5.82 14.69 4.37
CA ASP A 205 6.09 16.01 3.78
C ASP A 205 6.55 15.90 2.32
N ARG A 206 7.29 14.84 1.98
CA ARG A 206 7.92 14.70 0.67
C ARG A 206 6.93 14.43 -0.45
N PHE A 207 6.05 13.45 -0.26
CA PHE A 207 5.10 13.03 -1.30
C PHE A 207 3.81 13.82 -1.26
N MET A 208 3.42 14.40 -0.12
CA MET A 208 2.28 15.33 -0.10
C MET A 208 2.54 16.55 -0.98
N ASP A 209 3.74 17.14 -0.93
CA ASP A 209 4.07 18.28 -1.78
C ASP A 209 4.11 17.91 -3.28
N GLU A 210 4.62 16.72 -3.62
CA GLU A 210 4.64 16.25 -5.01
C GLU A 210 3.23 15.94 -5.54
N LEU A 211 2.40 15.23 -4.78
CA LEU A 211 1.02 14.90 -5.15
C LEU A 211 0.15 16.16 -5.29
N ARG A 212 0.30 17.12 -4.37
CA ARG A 212 -0.47 18.37 -4.39
C ARG A 212 -0.25 19.21 -5.64
N ASN A 213 0.94 19.12 -6.24
CA ASN A 213 1.29 19.86 -7.45
C ASN A 213 0.99 19.09 -8.74
N LEU A 214 0.44 17.87 -8.62
CA LEU A 214 0.22 16.97 -9.74
C LEU A 214 -1.27 16.82 -10.02
N ASP A 215 -1.67 17.03 -11.28
CA ASP A 215 -3.01 16.66 -11.71
C ASP A 215 -3.10 15.13 -11.82
N LEU A 216 -3.68 14.49 -10.82
CA LEU A 216 -3.86 13.04 -10.77
C LEU A 216 -4.79 12.50 -11.88
N SER A 217 -5.61 13.34 -12.51
CA SER A 217 -6.43 12.96 -13.67
C SER A 217 -5.62 12.91 -14.98
N SER A 218 -4.47 13.59 -15.01
CA SER A 218 -3.61 13.66 -16.19
C SER A 218 -2.85 12.36 -16.45
N GLN A 219 -2.34 12.20 -17.67
CA GLN A 219 -1.45 11.07 -18.02
C GLN A 219 -0.19 11.06 -17.13
N GLU A 220 0.34 12.23 -16.79
CA GLU A 220 1.52 12.38 -15.93
C GLU A 220 1.21 11.93 -14.50
N GLY A 221 0.08 12.35 -13.94
CA GLY A 221 -0.42 11.90 -12.64
C GLY A 221 -0.59 10.39 -12.57
N GLN A 222 -1.19 9.82 -13.59
CA GLN A 222 -1.41 8.38 -13.71
C GLN A 222 -0.12 7.58 -13.90
N GLN A 223 0.91 8.16 -14.52
CA GLN A 223 2.25 7.56 -14.61
C GLN A 223 2.99 7.65 -13.27
N PHE A 224 2.89 8.78 -12.57
CA PHE A 224 3.48 8.96 -11.25
C PHE A 224 2.94 7.93 -10.25
N LEU A 225 1.61 7.76 -10.18
CA LEU A 225 1.00 6.71 -9.34
C LEU A 225 1.54 5.33 -9.69
N GLY A 226 1.61 4.98 -10.98
CA GLY A 226 2.19 3.71 -11.43
C GLY A 226 3.65 3.50 -11.00
N ASN A 227 4.40 4.58 -10.82
CA ASN A 227 5.82 4.56 -10.42
C ASN A 227 6.04 4.78 -8.92
N MET A 228 5.00 5.08 -8.14
CA MET A 228 5.14 5.53 -6.75
C MET A 228 5.89 4.55 -5.85
N ILE A 229 5.71 3.23 -6.05
CA ILE A 229 6.50 2.20 -5.35
C ILE A 229 8.01 2.36 -5.63
N ASN A 230 8.37 2.67 -6.87
CA ASN A 230 9.76 2.89 -7.24
C ASN A 230 10.31 4.20 -6.66
N GLU A 231 9.51 5.27 -6.65
CA GLU A 231 9.89 6.55 -6.04
C GLU A 231 10.13 6.38 -4.53
N ILE A 232 9.20 5.73 -3.82
CA ILE A 232 9.31 5.46 -2.38
C ILE A 232 10.59 4.66 -2.10
N LEU A 233 10.80 3.55 -2.80
CA LEU A 233 11.97 2.71 -2.59
C LEU A 233 13.28 3.38 -3.04
N GLY A 234 13.21 4.33 -3.98
CA GLY A 234 14.35 5.12 -4.46
C GLY A 234 14.99 5.95 -3.37
N ILE A 235 14.23 6.40 -2.37
CA ILE A 235 14.74 7.16 -1.20
C ILE A 235 15.89 6.43 -0.50
N TRP A 236 15.81 5.10 -0.45
CA TRP A 236 16.79 4.23 0.22
C TRP A 236 17.65 3.43 -0.77
N GLY A 237 17.62 3.75 -2.07
CA GLY A 237 18.33 3.05 -3.14
C GLY A 237 19.80 3.47 -3.33
N HIS A 238 20.36 4.23 -2.40
CA HIS A 238 21.71 4.81 -2.47
C HIS A 238 22.64 4.30 -1.36
#